data_AF-A0A3M1WJS9-F1
#
_entry.id   AF-A0A3M1WJS9-F1
#
_cell.length_a   1.000
_cell.length_b   1.000
_cell.length_c   1.000
_cell.angle_alpha   90.00
_cell.angle_beta   90.00
_cell.angle_gamma   90.00
#
_symmetry.space_group_name_H-M   'P 1'
#
loop_
_entity.id
_entity.type
_entity.pdbx_description
1 polymer ?
#
loop_
_entity_poly.entity_id
_entity_poly.type
_entity_poly.pdbx_seq_one_letter_code
_entity_poly.pdbx_strand_id
1 'polypeptide(L)'
;GSGAEGKLSRDMLLTDPDQAKEFVAATRVDALAIACGTSHGAYKFSRKPTGDILAIDRIAEIHEKIPNTHLVMHGSSSVPQELQDIINAYGGEMPQTYGVPVEEIVRGIRHGVRKVNIDTDLRMAATGQLRKVAKEKPREFDPRKFMIPAMEAMEKVCRERFEAFGTAGHASKIKPIPMDEMARRYAAGEL
;
A
#
# COMPACT_ATOMS: atom_id res chain seq x y z
N GLY A 1 -7.42 -9.77 10.60
CA GLY A 1 -7.38 -10.34 9.24
C GLY A 1 -7.97 -11.72 9.30
N SER A 2 -8.66 -12.17 8.24
CA SER A 2 -9.18 -13.53 8.15
C SER A 2 -8.00 -14.50 8.15
N GLY A 3 -7.86 -15.31 9.21
CA GLY A 3 -6.78 -16.29 9.32
C GLY A 3 -6.36 -16.71 10.73
N ALA A 4 -6.90 -16.10 11.79
CA ALA A 4 -6.61 -16.52 13.16
C ALA A 4 -7.87 -16.86 13.94
N GLU A 5 -7.90 -18.07 14.51
CA GLU A 5 -8.91 -18.48 15.48
C GLU A 5 -8.46 -18.07 16.89
N GLY A 6 -9.26 -17.25 17.58
CA GLY A 6 -9.04 -16.82 18.96
C GLY A 6 -8.82 -15.31 19.15
N LYS A 7 -8.81 -14.87 20.43
CA LYS A 7 -8.41 -13.49 20.81
C LYS A 7 -6.89 -13.37 20.72
N LEU A 8 -6.40 -12.86 19.60
CA LEU A 8 -4.98 -12.50 19.48
C LEU A 8 -4.69 -11.23 20.28
N SER A 9 -3.62 -11.26 21.07
CA SER A 9 -3.07 -10.02 21.63
C SER A 9 -2.45 -9.17 20.51
N ARG A 10 -2.29 -7.88 20.75
CA ARG A 10 -1.75 -6.94 19.77
C ARG A 10 -0.34 -7.33 19.29
N ASP A 11 0.48 -7.89 20.19
CA ASP A 11 1.85 -8.30 19.87
C ASP A 11 1.89 -9.51 18.94
N MET A 12 0.91 -10.42 19.05
CA MET A 12 0.78 -11.58 18.15
C MET A 12 0.33 -11.18 16.73
N LEU A 13 -0.10 -9.94 16.54
CA LEU A 13 -0.51 -9.39 15.24
C LEU A 13 0.62 -8.60 14.55
N LEU A 14 1.77 -8.43 15.21
CA LEU A 14 2.91 -7.70 14.68
C LEU A 14 4.07 -8.68 14.41
N THR A 15 4.81 -8.44 13.34
CA THR A 15 6.01 -9.23 13.05
C THR A 15 7.05 -9.02 14.14
N ASP A 16 7.59 -10.11 14.69
CA ASP A 16 8.68 -10.08 15.64
C ASP A 16 10.03 -9.80 14.93
N PRO A 17 10.86 -8.85 15.40
CA PRO A 17 12.13 -8.51 14.75
C PRO A 17 13.15 -9.65 14.68
N ASP A 18 13.23 -10.48 15.73
CA ASP A 18 14.18 -11.58 15.76
C ASP A 18 13.72 -12.72 14.85
N GLN A 19 12.42 -13.03 14.80
CA GLN A 19 11.85 -13.96 13.83
C GLN A 19 12.02 -13.47 12.38
N ALA A 20 11.89 -12.16 12.13
CA ALA A 20 12.13 -11.59 10.80
C ALA A 20 13.59 -11.82 10.36
N LYS A 21 14.55 -11.61 11.27
CA LYS A 21 15.96 -11.88 11.01
C LYS A 21 16.23 -13.36 10.71
N GLU A 22 15.69 -14.26 11.53
CA GLU A 22 15.81 -15.71 11.32
C GLU A 22 15.22 -16.15 9.98
N PHE A 23 14.03 -15.64 9.65
CA PHE A 23 13.34 -15.94 8.40
C PHE A 23 14.15 -15.46 7.18
N VAL A 24 14.69 -14.23 7.21
CA VAL A 24 15.53 -13.72 6.11
C VAL A 24 16.79 -14.54 5.97
N ALA A 25 17.46 -14.90 7.07
CA ALA A 25 18.67 -15.72 7.03
C ALA A 25 18.40 -17.11 6.44
N ALA A 26 17.27 -17.73 6.79
CA ALA A 26 16.90 -19.06 6.33
C ALA A 26 16.43 -19.10 4.86
N THR A 27 15.72 -18.06 4.41
CA THR A 27 15.04 -18.06 3.10
C THR A 27 15.78 -17.24 2.04
N ARG A 28 16.61 -16.28 2.45
CA ARG A 28 17.32 -15.34 1.58
C ARG A 28 16.40 -14.56 0.62
N VAL A 29 15.17 -14.27 1.04
CA VAL A 29 14.24 -13.46 0.24
C VAL A 29 14.77 -12.04 0.02
N ASP A 30 14.57 -11.51 -1.19
CA ASP A 30 14.99 -10.14 -1.54
C ASP A 30 14.15 -9.06 -0.85
N ALA A 31 12.89 -9.39 -0.55
CA ALA A 31 11.97 -8.50 0.11
C ALA A 31 11.09 -9.23 1.12
N LEU A 32 10.86 -8.61 2.28
CA LEU A 32 10.07 -9.17 3.37
C LEU A 32 8.82 -8.33 3.62
N ALA A 33 7.65 -8.95 3.45
CA ALA A 33 6.39 -8.36 3.91
C ALA A 33 6.24 -8.55 5.42
N ILE A 34 5.88 -7.46 6.11
CA ILE A 34 5.77 -7.43 7.57
C ILE A 34 4.37 -7.00 8.00
N ALA A 35 3.93 -7.50 9.15
CA ALA A 35 2.72 -7.06 9.83
C ALA A 35 3.08 -5.93 10.81
N CYS A 36 2.62 -4.71 10.51
CA CYS A 36 2.86 -3.50 11.32
C CYS A 36 1.56 -2.81 11.78
N GLY A 37 0.46 -3.57 11.86
CA GLY A 37 -0.86 -3.06 12.25
C GLY A 37 -1.76 -2.62 11.08
N THR A 38 -1.36 -2.90 9.84
CA THR A 38 -2.20 -2.66 8.65
C THR A 38 -3.13 -3.84 8.36
N SER A 39 -4.19 -3.60 7.60
CA SER A 39 -5.13 -4.62 7.11
C SER A 39 -5.56 -4.32 5.67
N HIS A 40 -6.12 -5.31 4.96
CA HIS A 40 -6.64 -5.13 3.60
C HIS A 40 -8.02 -4.45 3.58
N GLY A 41 -8.37 -3.82 2.45
CA GLY A 41 -9.68 -3.18 2.25
C GLY A 41 -9.78 -1.73 2.73
N ALA A 42 -10.97 -1.13 2.59
CA ALA A 42 -11.26 0.26 2.98
C ALA A 42 -11.45 0.43 4.48
N TYR A 43 -12.02 -0.58 5.15
CA TYR A 43 -12.35 -0.53 6.57
C TYR A 43 -11.17 -0.89 7.46
N LYS A 44 -10.08 -0.11 7.37
CA LYS A 44 -8.87 -0.38 8.14
C LYS A 44 -8.99 0.11 9.58
N PHE A 45 -9.54 1.31 9.76
CA PHE A 45 -9.70 1.94 11.05
C PHE A 45 -11.09 2.55 11.21
N SER A 46 -11.72 2.37 12.38
CA SER A 46 -13.00 2.99 12.76
C SER A 46 -12.85 4.43 13.24
N ARG A 47 -11.62 4.86 13.51
CA ARG A 47 -11.23 6.22 13.87
C ARG A 47 -9.99 6.62 13.11
N LYS A 48 -9.74 7.93 12.95
CA LYS A 48 -8.52 8.43 12.31
C LYS A 48 -7.30 7.82 13.03
N PRO A 49 -6.41 7.13 12.32
CA PRO A 49 -5.25 6.50 12.95
C PRO A 49 -4.33 7.56 13.57
N THR A 50 -3.93 7.30 14.82
CA THR A 50 -2.88 8.02 15.55
C THR A 50 -1.60 7.19 15.51
N GLY A 51 -0.47 7.74 15.99
CA GLY A 51 0.80 7.01 16.10
C GLY A 51 0.70 5.69 16.87
N ASP A 52 -0.31 5.55 17.73
CA ASP A 52 -0.56 4.32 18.51
C ASP A 52 -1.21 3.20 17.69
N ILE A 53 -1.57 3.42 16.42
CA ILE A 53 -2.29 2.43 15.59
C ILE A 53 -1.37 1.76 14.58
N LEU A 54 -0.40 2.49 14.04
CA LEU A 54 0.60 1.96 13.13
C LEU A 54 1.90 1.77 13.90
N ALA A 55 2.35 0.53 14.04
CA ALA A 55 3.59 0.21 14.74
C ALA A 55 4.80 0.54 13.85
N ILE A 56 4.99 1.82 13.52
CA ILE A 56 6.13 2.28 12.73
C ILE A 56 7.45 2.02 13.47
N ASP A 57 7.44 2.14 14.80
CA ASP A 57 8.60 1.81 15.63
C ASP A 57 9.00 0.34 15.46
N ARG A 58 8.04 -0.57 15.26
CA ARG A 58 8.32 -1.97 14.92
C ARG A 58 9.00 -2.12 13.56
N ILE A 59 8.67 -1.28 12.57
CA ILE A 59 9.37 -1.28 11.28
C ILE A 59 10.84 -0.88 11.48
N ALA A 60 11.11 0.12 12.32
CA ALA A 60 12.48 0.53 12.65
C ALA A 60 13.25 -0.60 13.36
N GLU A 61 12.65 -1.24 14.37
CA GLU A 61 13.25 -2.39 15.08
C GLU A 61 13.59 -3.55 14.13
N ILE A 62 12.68 -3.88 13.19
CA ILE A 62 12.93 -4.91 12.17
C ILE A 62 14.09 -4.47 11.27
N HIS A 63 14.08 -3.23 10.79
CA HIS A 63 15.12 -2.72 9.90
C HIS A 63 16.51 -2.71 10.55
N GLU A 64 16.61 -2.41 11.84
CA GLU A 64 17.87 -2.50 12.59
C GLU A 64 18.44 -3.92 12.61
N LYS A 65 17.59 -4.94 12.65
CA LYS A 65 17.99 -6.36 12.65
C LYS A 65 18.36 -6.88 11.25
N ILE A 66 17.72 -6.33 10.21
CA ILE A 66 17.91 -6.71 8.80
C ILE A 66 18.09 -5.46 7.90
N PRO A 67 19.19 -4.70 8.07
CA PRO A 67 19.35 -3.38 7.46
C PRO A 67 19.44 -3.40 5.93
N ASN A 68 19.79 -4.55 5.35
CA ASN A 68 19.95 -4.71 3.90
C ASN A 68 18.72 -5.31 3.21
N THR A 69 17.70 -5.74 3.96
CA THR A 69 16.49 -6.35 3.40
C THR A 69 15.47 -5.27 3.03
N HIS A 70 14.83 -5.42 1.86
CA HIS A 70 13.77 -4.52 1.43
C HIS A 70 12.45 -4.86 2.13
N LEU A 71 11.93 -3.94 2.95
CA LEU A 71 10.66 -4.17 3.64
C LEU A 71 9.46 -3.82 2.74
N VAL A 72 8.38 -4.59 2.89
CA VAL A 72 7.13 -4.41 2.14
C VAL A 72 5.97 -4.12 3.10
N MET A 73 5.25 -3.02 2.87
CA MET A 73 4.02 -2.72 3.57
C MET A 73 2.80 -3.18 2.76
N HIS A 74 2.03 -4.10 3.34
CA HIS A 74 0.75 -4.54 2.80
C HIS A 74 -0.40 -3.68 3.31
N GLY A 75 -1.52 -3.67 2.58
CA GLY A 75 -2.75 -3.02 3.01
C GLY A 75 -2.59 -1.51 3.28
N SER A 76 -1.77 -0.82 2.49
CA SER A 76 -1.32 0.55 2.78
C SER A 76 -2.10 1.64 2.04
N SER A 77 -3.25 1.32 1.45
CA SER A 77 -4.19 2.32 0.92
C SER A 77 -4.55 3.35 1.99
N SER A 78 -4.60 4.64 1.62
CA SER A 78 -4.82 5.75 2.54
C SER A 78 -6.30 6.09 2.74
N VAL A 79 -7.17 5.61 1.85
CA VAL A 79 -8.62 5.89 1.83
C VAL A 79 -8.90 7.39 1.99
N PRO A 80 -8.46 8.23 1.02
CA PRO A 80 -8.68 9.67 1.06
C PRO A 80 -10.17 10.02 1.25
N GLN A 81 -10.45 11.05 2.06
CA GLN A 81 -11.83 11.50 2.33
C GLN A 81 -12.55 11.91 1.03
N GLU A 82 -11.85 12.62 0.13
CA GLU A 82 -12.41 13.04 -1.16
C GLU A 82 -12.97 11.88 -2.01
N LEU A 83 -12.36 10.70 -1.89
CA LEU A 83 -12.81 9.50 -2.62
C LEU A 83 -14.05 8.86 -1.97
N GLN A 84 -14.20 8.96 -0.65
CA GLN A 84 -15.43 8.55 0.04
C GLN A 84 -16.58 9.51 -0.31
N ASP A 85 -16.28 10.82 -0.29
CA ASP A 85 -17.25 11.88 -0.55
C ASP A 85 -17.84 11.78 -1.96
N ILE A 86 -17.00 11.58 -2.99
CA ILE A 86 -17.51 11.38 -4.36
C ILE A 86 -18.37 10.13 -4.49
N ILE A 87 -17.99 9.01 -3.85
CA ILE A 87 -18.79 7.79 -3.91
C ILE A 87 -20.17 8.04 -3.28
N ASN A 88 -20.21 8.66 -2.10
CA ASN A 88 -21.44 8.92 -1.37
C ASN A 88 -22.32 9.98 -2.05
N ALA A 89 -21.73 11.01 -2.65
CA ALA A 89 -22.45 12.03 -3.41
C ALA A 89 -23.22 11.46 -4.61
N TYR A 90 -22.74 10.35 -5.20
CA TYR A 90 -23.32 9.72 -6.38
C TYR A 90 -23.89 8.32 -6.09
N GLY A 91 -24.61 8.19 -4.98
CA GLY A 91 -25.43 7.01 -4.67
C GLY A 91 -24.67 5.83 -4.08
N GLY A 92 -23.50 6.06 -3.51
CA GLY A 92 -22.82 5.14 -2.61
C GLY A 92 -23.25 5.34 -1.15
N GLU A 93 -23.04 4.32 -0.33
CA GLU A 93 -23.33 4.33 1.11
C GLU A 93 -22.10 3.83 1.88
N MET A 94 -20.93 4.41 1.59
CA MET A 94 -19.71 4.08 2.31
C MET A 94 -19.76 4.73 3.70
N PRO A 95 -19.74 3.94 4.78
CA PRO A 95 -19.60 4.49 6.12
C PRO A 95 -18.22 5.11 6.28
N GLN A 96 -18.11 6.11 7.16
CA GLN A 96 -16.85 6.79 7.43
C GLN A 96 -15.77 5.77 7.82
N THR A 97 -14.65 5.81 7.11
CA THR A 97 -13.50 4.99 7.43
C THR A 97 -12.19 5.69 7.09
N TYR A 98 -11.07 5.11 7.51
CA TYR A 98 -9.75 5.70 7.40
C TYR A 98 -8.75 4.65 6.98
N GLY A 99 -7.83 5.03 6.10
CA GLY A 99 -6.69 4.22 5.68
C GLY A 99 -5.41 4.59 6.39
N VAL A 100 -4.27 4.14 5.86
CA VAL A 100 -2.94 4.46 6.41
C VAL A 100 -2.54 5.89 5.99
N PRO A 101 -2.22 6.80 6.92
CA PRO A 101 -1.78 8.16 6.57
C PRO A 101 -0.51 8.12 5.72
N VAL A 102 -0.44 8.98 4.70
CA VAL A 102 0.70 9.03 3.78
C VAL A 102 1.99 9.35 4.53
N GLU A 103 1.90 10.21 5.55
CA GLU A 103 3.03 10.62 6.39
C GLU A 103 3.64 9.42 7.15
N GLU A 104 2.81 8.50 7.62
CA GLU A 104 3.27 7.28 8.30
C GLU A 104 3.90 6.28 7.32
N ILE A 105 3.39 6.21 6.09
CA ILE A 105 4.05 5.42 5.02
C ILE A 105 5.43 6.00 4.72
N VAL A 106 5.54 7.33 4.61
CA VAL A 106 6.83 8.03 4.40
C VAL A 106 7.79 7.79 5.56
N ARG A 107 7.30 7.77 6.80
CA ARG A 107 8.12 7.35 7.96
C ARG A 107 8.61 5.91 7.79
N GLY A 108 7.76 4.96 7.42
CA GLY A 108 8.15 3.58 7.11
C GLY A 108 9.23 3.49 6.02
N ILE A 109 9.13 4.31 4.96
CA ILE A 109 10.14 4.38 3.88
C ILE A 109 11.52 4.81 4.42
N ARG A 110 11.56 5.72 5.39
CA ARG A 110 12.82 6.12 6.06
C ARG A 110 13.44 4.97 6.85
N HIS A 111 12.65 3.97 7.24
CA HIS A 111 13.07 2.77 7.98
C HIS A 111 13.05 1.50 7.14
N GLY A 112 13.42 1.58 5.86
CA GLY A 112 13.70 0.38 5.04
C GLY A 112 12.53 -0.15 4.23
N VAL A 113 11.34 0.46 4.29
CA VAL A 113 10.25 0.11 3.36
C VAL A 113 10.59 0.56 1.94
N ARG A 114 10.49 -0.37 0.98
CA ARG A 114 10.79 -0.15 -0.44
C ARG A 114 9.63 -0.50 -1.37
N LYS A 115 8.60 -1.19 -0.87
CA LYS A 115 7.38 -1.52 -1.62
C LYS A 115 6.14 -1.27 -0.77
N VAL A 116 5.20 -0.51 -1.30
CA VAL A 116 3.95 -0.12 -0.64
C VAL A 116 2.78 -0.59 -1.49
N ASN A 117 1.93 -1.47 -0.95
CA ASN A 117 0.81 -2.02 -1.69
C ASN A 117 -0.43 -1.12 -1.54
N ILE A 118 -0.91 -0.56 -2.65
CA ILE A 118 -2.08 0.31 -2.74
C ILE A 118 -3.03 -0.25 -3.78
N ASP A 119 -4.30 -0.40 -3.42
CA ASP A 119 -5.33 -0.99 -4.28
C ASP A 119 -6.68 -0.30 -4.04
N THR A 120 -7.14 -0.30 -2.79
CA THR A 120 -8.40 0.34 -2.39
C THR A 120 -8.54 1.78 -2.87
N ASP A 121 -7.48 2.59 -2.81
CA ASP A 121 -7.54 3.98 -3.27
C ASP A 121 -7.89 4.05 -4.77
N LEU A 122 -7.31 3.17 -5.60
CA LEU A 122 -7.58 3.11 -7.04
C LEU A 122 -9.00 2.61 -7.32
N ARG A 123 -9.46 1.58 -6.60
CA ARG A 123 -10.85 1.09 -6.69
C ARG A 123 -11.85 2.20 -6.37
N MET A 124 -11.59 2.97 -5.32
CA MET A 124 -12.46 4.08 -4.92
C MET A 124 -12.44 5.22 -5.93
N ALA A 125 -11.26 5.61 -6.42
CA ALA A 125 -11.12 6.64 -7.45
C ALA A 125 -11.91 6.29 -8.73
N ALA A 126 -11.75 5.06 -9.22
CA ALA A 126 -12.52 4.58 -10.36
C ALA A 126 -14.02 4.53 -10.05
N THR A 127 -14.42 3.89 -8.95
CA THR A 127 -15.83 3.72 -8.58
C THR A 127 -16.57 5.05 -8.42
N GLY A 128 -15.94 6.05 -7.81
CA GLY A 128 -16.50 7.39 -7.67
C GLY A 128 -16.82 8.03 -9.02
N GLN A 129 -15.89 7.95 -9.97
CA GLN A 129 -16.09 8.52 -11.32
C GLN A 129 -17.14 7.74 -12.12
N LEU A 130 -17.14 6.42 -12.06
CA LEU A 130 -18.16 5.59 -12.71
C LEU A 130 -19.57 5.96 -12.22
N ARG A 131 -19.74 6.09 -10.89
CA ARG A 131 -21.00 6.51 -10.26
C ARG A 131 -21.42 7.91 -10.68
N LYS A 132 -20.47 8.86 -10.67
CA LYS A 132 -20.70 10.23 -11.09
C LYS A 132 -21.22 10.30 -12.52
N VAL A 133 -20.54 9.67 -13.47
CA VAL A 133 -20.95 9.68 -14.88
C VAL A 133 -22.33 9.03 -15.05
N ALA A 134 -22.59 7.88 -14.40
CA ALA A 134 -23.87 7.20 -14.48
C ALA A 134 -25.04 8.06 -13.98
N LYS A 135 -24.80 8.84 -12.91
CA LYS A 135 -25.83 9.70 -12.31
C LYS A 135 -26.05 10.99 -13.11
N GLU A 136 -24.98 11.64 -13.58
CA GLU A 136 -25.05 12.92 -14.29
C GLU A 136 -25.46 12.75 -15.77
N LYS A 137 -25.15 11.61 -16.38
CA LYS A 137 -25.39 11.33 -17.80
C LYS A 137 -26.17 10.02 -17.99
N PRO A 138 -27.47 9.98 -17.64
CA PRO A 138 -28.25 8.73 -17.63
C PRO A 138 -28.47 8.09 -19.02
N ARG A 139 -28.22 8.84 -20.11
CA ARG A 139 -28.28 8.33 -21.49
C ARG A 139 -26.93 7.86 -22.01
N GLU A 140 -25.84 8.12 -21.28
CA GLU A 140 -24.51 7.71 -21.69
C GLU A 140 -24.37 6.20 -21.50
N PHE A 141 -23.92 5.53 -22.55
CA PHE A 141 -23.76 4.07 -22.57
C PHE A 141 -22.39 3.66 -23.14
N ASP A 142 -21.64 4.60 -23.74
CA ASP A 142 -20.30 4.33 -24.25
C ASP A 142 -19.35 4.12 -23.07
N PRO A 143 -18.83 2.90 -22.85
CA PRO A 143 -17.99 2.61 -21.69
C PRO A 143 -16.76 3.52 -21.60
N ARG A 144 -16.26 4.03 -22.73
CA ARG A 144 -15.10 4.94 -22.76
C ARG A 144 -15.39 6.22 -22.00
N LYS A 145 -16.63 6.71 -22.03
CA LYS A 145 -17.05 7.94 -21.33
C LYS A 145 -17.08 7.80 -19.81
N PHE A 146 -17.09 6.56 -19.32
CA PHE A 146 -16.96 6.22 -17.90
C PHE A 146 -15.49 5.91 -17.55
N MET A 147 -14.82 5.14 -18.41
CA MET A 147 -13.47 4.64 -18.13
C MET A 147 -12.39 5.71 -18.25
N ILE A 148 -12.52 6.68 -19.16
CA ILE A 148 -11.56 7.79 -19.29
C ILE A 148 -11.46 8.60 -17.98
N PRO A 149 -12.54 9.16 -17.42
CA PRO A 149 -12.45 9.89 -16.14
C PRO A 149 -12.05 8.98 -14.97
N ALA A 150 -12.43 7.70 -14.97
CA ALA A 150 -11.96 6.75 -13.97
C ALA A 150 -10.43 6.53 -14.02
N MET A 151 -9.86 6.42 -15.23
CA MET A 151 -8.41 6.30 -15.43
C MET A 151 -7.68 7.58 -15.02
N GLU A 152 -8.21 8.76 -15.37
CA GLU A 152 -7.64 10.05 -14.94
C GLU A 152 -7.61 10.18 -13.41
N ALA A 153 -8.68 9.75 -12.72
CA ALA A 153 -8.73 9.76 -11.27
C ALA A 153 -7.74 8.77 -10.63
N MET A 154 -7.60 7.56 -11.18
CA MET A 154 -6.58 6.60 -10.73
C MET A 154 -5.16 7.12 -10.99
N GLU A 155 -4.92 7.76 -12.13
CA GLU A 155 -3.62 8.36 -12.47
C GLU A 155 -3.24 9.45 -11.46
N LYS A 156 -4.19 10.33 -11.09
CA LYS A 156 -3.99 11.34 -10.04
C LYS A 156 -3.52 10.69 -8.73
N VAL A 157 -4.21 9.63 -8.28
CA VAL A 157 -3.82 8.90 -7.06
C VAL A 157 -2.41 8.33 -7.19
N CYS A 158 -2.08 7.66 -8.30
CA CYS A 158 -0.75 7.12 -8.53
C CYS A 158 0.34 8.21 -8.51
N ARG A 159 0.09 9.34 -9.19
CA ARG A 159 1.01 10.49 -9.25
C ARG A 159 1.32 11.03 -7.86
N GLU A 160 0.29 11.30 -7.06
CA GLU A 160 0.44 11.77 -5.68
C GLU A 160 1.26 10.80 -4.82
N ARG A 161 1.06 9.48 -4.99
CA ARG A 161 1.86 8.47 -4.28
C ARG A 161 3.31 8.44 -4.76
N PHE A 162 3.55 8.51 -6.06
CA PHE A 162 4.92 8.53 -6.58
C PHE A 162 5.72 9.75 -6.09
N GLU A 163 5.07 10.92 -6.03
CA GLU A 163 5.64 12.15 -5.50
C GLU A 163 5.90 12.04 -3.99
N ALA A 164 4.88 11.68 -3.20
CA ALA A 164 5.00 11.57 -1.75
C ALA A 164 6.05 10.53 -1.31
N PHE A 165 6.17 9.42 -2.05
CA PHE A 165 7.13 8.36 -1.75
C PHE A 165 8.54 8.65 -2.29
N GLY A 166 8.76 9.81 -2.91
CA GLY A 166 10.07 10.22 -3.42
C GLY A 166 10.56 9.38 -4.60
N THR A 167 9.65 8.84 -5.41
CA THR A 167 9.99 7.97 -6.56
C THR A 167 9.88 8.70 -7.91
N ALA A 168 9.19 9.84 -7.95
CA ALA A 168 9.08 10.66 -9.15
C ALA A 168 10.46 11.07 -9.70
N GLY A 169 10.66 10.91 -11.01
CA GLY A 169 11.91 11.26 -11.69
C GLY A 169 13.07 10.28 -11.53
N HIS A 170 12.88 9.14 -10.85
CA HIS A 170 13.94 8.13 -10.71
C HIS A 170 14.04 7.13 -11.88
N ALA A 171 13.00 7.00 -12.71
CA ALA A 171 12.93 5.98 -13.76
C ALA A 171 14.12 6.03 -14.75
N SER A 172 14.52 7.21 -15.22
CA SER A 172 15.62 7.38 -16.17
C SER A 172 17.00 7.09 -15.58
N LYS A 173 17.13 6.99 -14.24
CA LYS A 173 18.38 6.67 -13.55
C LYS A 173 18.63 5.15 -13.47
N ILE A 174 17.63 4.33 -13.76
CA ILE A 174 17.71 2.88 -13.64
C ILE A 174 18.09 2.30 -15.00
N LYS A 175 19.19 1.54 -15.04
CA LYS A 175 19.52 0.69 -16.19
C LYS A 175 18.90 -0.70 -15.94
N PRO A 176 17.91 -1.13 -16.75
CA PRO A 176 17.31 -2.46 -16.57
C PRO A 176 18.34 -3.57 -16.75
N ILE A 177 18.31 -4.55 -15.85
CA ILE A 177 19.14 -5.77 -15.94
C ILE A 177 18.22 -6.90 -16.44
N PRO A 178 18.59 -7.60 -17.53
CA PRO A 178 17.84 -8.77 -18.01
C PRO A 178 17.75 -9.87 -16.95
N MET A 179 16.66 -10.64 -16.97
CA MET A 179 16.43 -11.71 -15.98
C MET A 179 17.49 -12.81 -16.02
N ASP A 180 18.00 -13.17 -17.20
CA ASP A 180 19.09 -14.15 -17.32
C ASP A 180 20.37 -13.70 -16.61
N GLU A 181 20.65 -12.39 -16.65
CA GLU A 181 21.79 -11.81 -15.93
C GLU A 181 21.55 -11.81 -14.42
N MET A 182 20.34 -11.46 -13.97
CA MET A 182 19.99 -11.57 -12.54
C MET A 182 20.13 -13.02 -12.04
N ALA A 183 19.70 -14.01 -12.82
CA ALA A 183 19.84 -15.42 -12.48
C ALA A 183 21.31 -15.85 -12.32
N ARG A 184 22.21 -15.37 -13.19
CA ARG A 184 23.66 -15.60 -13.04
C ARG A 184 24.22 -14.98 -11.76
N ARG A 185 23.77 -13.77 -11.40
CA ARG A 185 24.20 -13.09 -10.17
C ARG A 185 23.77 -13.85 -8.91
N TYR A 186 22.54 -14.38 -8.87
CA TYR A 186 22.12 -15.29 -7.80
C TYR A 186 22.98 -16.56 -7.75
N ALA A 187 23.23 -17.20 -8.90
CA ALA A 187 24.05 -18.41 -8.98
C ALA A 187 25.51 -18.17 -8.54
N ALA A 188 26.05 -16.97 -8.78
CA ALA A 188 27.37 -16.55 -8.34
C ALA A 188 27.43 -16.12 -6.86
N GLY A 189 26.28 -16.00 -6.18
CA GLY A 189 26.21 -15.55 -4.79
C GLY A 189 26.44 -14.04 -4.59
N GLU A 190 26.26 -13.23 -5.63
CA GLU A 190 26.36 -11.77 -5.55
C GLU A 190 25.16 -11.11 -4.86
N LEU A 191 24.03 -11.84 -4.82
CA LEU A 191 22.75 -11.49 -4.22
C LEU A 191 22.30 -12.68 -3.36
#